data_AF-A0A382FZ28-F1
#
_entry.id   AF-A0A382FZ28-F1
#
_cell.length_a   1.000
_cell.length_b   1.000
_cell.length_c   1.000
_cell.angle_alpha   90.00
_cell.angle_beta   90.00
_cell.angle_gamma   90.00
#
_symmetry.space_group_name_H-M   'P 1'
#
loop_
_entity.id
_entity.type
_entity.pdbx_description
1 polymer ?
#
loop_
_entity_poly.entity_id
_entity_poly.type
_entity_poly.pdbx_seq_one_letter_code
_entity_poly.pdbx_strand_id
1 'polypeptide(L)'
;MSNLVLDTLTTHLPAKRKTTPSGWTSFNAPCCHHNGETQDKRARGGLITNGDGGVSFHCFNCGFKASYQKGRKLSRKMRSLLQWLGVSDTVITSLALQVLEFNNSNPQFKVLPELPKFKDVELPKGAKPITEFSDNNLLTKVLDYMKTRQLNVEDYNFYWSPELGYRDRLIIPFYHNKKVVGWTARKITNGRPKYLSEQQPGYVFNLDAQDYRRIFVILVEGPIDAINIDACALMGSEVRDQQALLLNSLNKQVIVLPDRDKA
;
A
#
# COMPACT_ATOMS: atom_id res chain seq x y z
N MET A 1 19.63 -26.12 9.49
CA MET A 1 18.98 -25.91 8.18
C MET A 1 19.53 -24.63 7.60
N SER A 2 20.41 -24.77 6.60
CA SER A 2 20.98 -23.66 5.85
C SER A 2 19.88 -22.79 5.24
N ASN A 3 20.24 -21.55 4.93
CA ASN A 3 19.32 -20.49 4.58
C ASN A 3 18.64 -20.77 3.23
N LEU A 4 17.55 -21.56 3.23
CA LEU A 4 16.90 -22.16 2.05
C LEU A 4 16.69 -21.16 0.89
N VAL A 5 16.29 -19.93 1.21
CA VAL A 5 16.09 -18.87 0.20
C VAL A 5 17.42 -18.43 -0.41
N LEU A 6 18.46 -18.24 0.40
CA LEU A 6 19.81 -17.92 -0.08
C LEU A 6 20.42 -19.07 -0.88
N ASP A 7 20.23 -20.31 -0.44
CA ASP A 7 20.75 -21.50 -1.12
C ASP A 7 20.12 -21.65 -2.52
N THR A 8 18.80 -21.43 -2.60
CA THR A 8 18.06 -21.43 -3.87
C THR A 8 18.55 -20.32 -4.80
N LEU A 9 18.72 -19.09 -4.27
CA LEU A 9 19.24 -17.96 -5.05
C LEU A 9 20.65 -18.25 -5.57
N THR A 10 21.55 -18.71 -4.70
CA THR A 10 22.97 -18.94 -5.02
C THR A 10 23.13 -20.02 -6.08
N THR A 11 22.32 -21.08 -6.02
CA THR A 11 22.30 -22.16 -7.02
C THR A 11 21.94 -21.66 -8.42
N HIS A 12 21.06 -20.66 -8.52
CA HIS A 12 20.58 -20.12 -9.80
C HIS A 12 21.29 -18.82 -10.21
N LEU A 13 22.32 -18.38 -9.47
CA LEU A 13 23.12 -17.24 -9.89
C LEU A 13 23.92 -17.57 -11.15
N PRO A 14 24.05 -16.62 -12.10
CA PRO A 14 24.91 -16.79 -13.26
C PRO A 14 26.34 -17.18 -12.88
N ALA A 15 26.98 -18.00 -13.71
CA ALA A 15 28.37 -18.44 -13.50
C ALA A 15 29.36 -17.27 -13.48
N LYS A 16 29.13 -16.24 -14.32
CA LYS A 16 29.91 -15.01 -14.32
C LYS A 16 29.47 -14.10 -13.18
N ARG A 17 30.16 -14.23 -12.04
CA ARG A 17 29.94 -13.44 -10.82
C ARG A 17 31.26 -13.10 -10.14
N LYS A 18 31.27 -12.01 -9.37
CA LYS A 18 32.43 -11.55 -8.59
C LYS A 18 32.01 -11.18 -7.17
N THR A 19 32.83 -11.51 -6.19
CA THR A 19 32.60 -11.06 -4.80
C THR A 19 33.37 -9.75 -4.58
N THR A 20 32.69 -8.73 -4.08
CA THR A 20 33.31 -7.45 -3.73
C THR A 20 33.87 -7.50 -2.30
N PRO A 21 34.86 -6.66 -1.97
CA PRO A 21 35.37 -6.54 -0.59
C PRO A 21 34.29 -6.17 0.43
N SER A 22 33.22 -5.50 -0.01
CA SER A 22 32.04 -5.15 0.80
C SER A 22 31.04 -6.29 0.99
N GLY A 23 31.36 -7.52 0.54
CA GLY A 23 30.54 -8.71 0.74
C GLY A 23 29.43 -8.91 -0.30
N TRP A 24 29.37 -8.11 -1.36
CA TRP A 24 28.37 -8.29 -2.42
C TRP A 24 28.85 -9.31 -3.43
N THR A 25 27.96 -10.22 -3.84
CA THR A 25 28.12 -11.04 -5.04
C THR A 25 27.51 -10.30 -6.22
N SER A 26 28.34 -9.73 -7.09
CA SER A 26 27.92 -8.98 -8.27
C SER A 26 27.81 -9.87 -9.52
N PHE A 27 26.74 -9.70 -10.29
CA PHE A 27 26.45 -10.43 -11.53
C PHE A 27 25.52 -9.60 -12.42
N ASN A 28 25.32 -10.02 -13.67
CA ASN A 28 24.43 -9.30 -14.59
C ASN A 28 22.99 -9.35 -14.07
N ALA A 29 22.39 -8.19 -13.83
CA ALA A 29 21.06 -8.08 -13.25
C ALA A 29 19.98 -8.54 -14.24
N PRO A 30 19.25 -9.64 -13.98
CA PRO A 30 18.20 -10.11 -14.88
C PRO A 30 17.00 -9.15 -14.91
N CYS A 31 16.80 -8.36 -13.85
CA CYS A 31 15.67 -7.45 -13.73
C CYS A 31 15.70 -6.25 -14.70
N CYS A 32 16.85 -5.86 -15.29
CA CYS A 32 16.93 -4.62 -16.09
C CYS A 32 15.96 -4.63 -17.28
N HIS A 33 15.99 -5.69 -18.10
CA HIS A 33 15.12 -5.79 -19.27
C HIS A 33 13.62 -5.92 -18.94
N HIS A 34 13.29 -6.30 -17.71
CA HIS A 34 11.91 -6.33 -17.21
C HIS A 34 11.45 -4.98 -16.62
N ASN A 35 12.36 -4.04 -16.40
CA ASN A 35 12.07 -2.74 -15.76
C ASN A 35 12.43 -1.55 -16.68
N GLY A 36 12.24 -1.70 -17.99
CA GLY A 36 12.41 -0.61 -18.97
C GLY A 36 13.85 -0.26 -19.32
N GLU A 37 14.82 -1.07 -18.89
CA GLU A 37 16.24 -0.88 -19.16
C GLU A 37 16.76 -1.90 -20.19
N THR A 38 17.92 -1.64 -20.80
CA THR A 38 18.58 -2.66 -21.64
C THR A 38 19.14 -3.80 -20.81
N GLN A 39 19.33 -4.97 -21.42
CA GLN A 39 19.90 -6.14 -20.74
C GLN A 39 21.25 -5.80 -20.10
N ASP A 40 21.41 -6.17 -18.83
CA ASP A 40 22.64 -5.86 -18.11
C ASP A 40 23.82 -6.71 -18.60
N LYS A 41 24.93 -6.02 -18.92
CA LYS A 41 26.21 -6.63 -19.33
C LYS A 41 27.37 -6.21 -18.41
N ARG A 42 27.11 -5.40 -17.38
CA ARG A 42 28.13 -4.74 -16.55
C ARG A 42 28.15 -5.23 -15.10
N ALA A 43 27.50 -6.35 -14.81
CA ALA A 43 27.38 -6.93 -13.47
C ALA A 43 26.84 -5.94 -12.41
N ARG A 44 25.76 -5.24 -12.73
CA ARG A 44 25.12 -4.21 -11.87
C ARG A 44 24.08 -4.81 -10.91
N GLY A 45 23.87 -6.12 -10.92
CA GLY A 45 23.10 -6.81 -9.89
C GLY A 45 24.01 -7.22 -8.75
N GLY A 46 23.63 -6.91 -7.51
CA GLY A 46 24.33 -7.33 -6.31
C GLY A 46 23.42 -8.16 -5.41
N LEU A 47 23.93 -9.28 -4.92
CA LEU A 47 23.34 -10.06 -3.83
C LEU A 47 24.23 -9.98 -2.59
N ILE A 48 23.65 -9.73 -1.42
CA ILE A 48 24.39 -9.72 -0.15
C ILE A 48 23.60 -10.50 0.91
N THR A 49 24.32 -11.22 1.75
CA THR A 49 23.78 -11.86 2.94
C THR A 49 23.81 -10.87 4.09
N ASN A 50 22.68 -10.68 4.74
CA ASN A 50 22.59 -9.91 5.98
C ASN A 50 22.78 -10.86 7.17
N GLY A 51 23.04 -10.31 8.37
CA GLY A 51 23.01 -11.07 9.62
C GLY A 51 21.74 -11.91 9.78
N ASP A 52 21.84 -13.01 10.55
CA ASP A 52 20.77 -13.95 10.87
C ASP A 52 20.16 -14.74 9.69
N GLY A 53 20.81 -14.71 8.52
CA GLY A 53 20.31 -15.40 7.32
C GLY A 53 19.31 -14.57 6.52
N GLY A 54 19.35 -13.25 6.62
CA GLY A 54 18.70 -12.38 5.64
C GLY A 54 19.46 -12.38 4.31
N VAL A 55 18.76 -12.09 3.21
CA VAL A 55 19.38 -11.88 1.89
C VAL A 55 18.76 -10.66 1.22
N SER A 56 19.60 -9.83 0.62
CA SER A 56 19.20 -8.61 -0.10
C SER A 56 19.78 -8.63 -1.51
N PHE A 57 18.93 -8.33 -2.49
CA PHE A 57 19.30 -8.05 -3.86
C PHE A 57 19.07 -6.58 -4.19
N HIS A 58 20.04 -5.97 -4.88
CA HIS A 58 19.97 -4.62 -5.39
C HIS A 58 20.49 -4.57 -6.82
N CYS A 59 19.70 -4.02 -7.74
CA CYS A 59 20.17 -3.66 -9.07
C CYS A 59 20.55 -2.17 -9.12
N PHE A 60 21.83 -1.90 -9.32
CA PHE A 60 22.40 -0.55 -9.39
C PHE A 60 22.17 0.13 -10.76
N ASN A 61 21.32 -0.43 -11.62
CA ASN A 61 20.87 0.19 -12.86
C ASN A 61 19.40 0.63 -12.77
N CYS A 62 18.48 -0.33 -12.80
CA CYS A 62 17.03 -0.05 -12.77
C CYS A 62 16.47 0.20 -11.35
N GLY A 63 17.31 0.15 -10.31
CA GLY A 63 16.88 0.37 -8.92
C GLY A 63 16.01 -0.73 -8.32
N PHE A 64 15.81 -1.85 -9.01
CA PHE A 64 15.04 -2.98 -8.47
C PHE A 64 15.70 -3.53 -7.20
N LYS A 65 14.89 -3.73 -6.17
CA LYS A 65 15.30 -4.26 -4.86
C LYS A 65 14.38 -5.40 -4.45
N ALA A 66 14.96 -6.49 -3.97
CA ALA A 66 14.24 -7.59 -3.36
C ALA A 66 15.00 -8.06 -2.13
N SER A 67 14.30 -8.44 -1.06
CA SER A 67 14.94 -8.97 0.13
C SER A 67 14.09 -10.04 0.79
N TYR A 68 14.74 -10.87 1.59
CA TYR A 68 14.14 -11.87 2.44
C TYR A 68 14.84 -11.86 3.81
N GLN A 69 14.05 -12.08 4.85
CA GLN A 69 14.50 -12.26 6.22
C GLN A 69 13.66 -13.39 6.82
N LYS A 70 14.27 -14.20 7.70
CA LYS A 70 13.53 -15.20 8.49
C LYS A 70 12.33 -14.57 9.19
N GLY A 71 11.23 -15.31 9.26
CA GLY A 71 9.97 -14.82 9.81
C GLY A 71 9.09 -14.03 8.83
N ARG A 72 9.61 -13.65 7.66
CA ARG A 72 8.81 -13.01 6.60
C ARG A 72 8.36 -14.03 5.57
N LYS A 73 7.22 -13.75 4.91
CA LYS A 73 6.78 -14.48 3.72
C LYS A 73 7.65 -14.11 2.51
N LEU A 74 7.73 -15.00 1.52
CA LEU A 74 8.42 -14.70 0.26
C LEU A 74 7.66 -13.63 -0.52
N SER A 75 8.25 -12.43 -0.63
CA SER A 75 7.63 -11.28 -1.28
C SER A 75 7.44 -11.50 -2.79
N ARG A 76 6.47 -10.79 -3.40
CA ARG A 76 6.25 -10.81 -4.86
C ARG A 76 7.53 -10.47 -5.63
N LYS A 77 8.28 -9.46 -5.17
CA LYS A 77 9.55 -9.06 -5.80
C LYS A 77 10.61 -10.17 -5.73
N MET A 78 10.70 -10.88 -4.61
CA MET A 78 11.62 -12.01 -4.49
C MET A 78 11.22 -13.17 -5.40
N ARG A 79 9.92 -13.47 -5.52
CA ARG A 79 9.41 -14.46 -6.49
C ARG A 79 9.76 -14.08 -7.92
N SER A 80 9.54 -12.82 -8.32
CA SER A 80 9.93 -12.33 -9.64
C SER A 80 11.45 -12.46 -9.88
N LEU A 81 12.28 -12.13 -8.88
CA LEU A 81 13.73 -12.29 -9.00
C LEU A 81 14.12 -13.76 -9.24
N LEU A 82 13.55 -14.70 -8.48
CA LEU A 82 13.80 -16.13 -8.65
C LEU A 82 13.38 -16.61 -10.04
N GLN A 83 12.21 -16.18 -10.50
CA GLN A 83 11.72 -16.49 -11.85
C GLN A 83 12.66 -15.96 -12.94
N TRP A 84 13.15 -14.73 -12.80
CA TRP A 84 14.10 -14.13 -13.74
C TRP A 84 15.50 -14.74 -13.69
N LEU A 85 15.82 -15.45 -12.61
CA LEU A 85 17.03 -16.27 -12.50
C LEU A 85 16.83 -17.70 -13.07
N GLY A 86 15.64 -18.01 -13.58
CA GLY A 86 15.34 -19.30 -14.21
C GLY A 86 14.84 -20.38 -13.24
N VAL A 87 14.46 -20.02 -12.01
CA VAL A 87 13.82 -20.95 -11.08
C VAL A 87 12.40 -21.25 -11.56
N SER A 88 12.01 -22.53 -11.63
CA SER A 88 10.66 -22.91 -12.05
C SER A 88 9.59 -22.50 -11.04
N ASP A 89 8.37 -22.25 -11.52
CA ASP A 89 7.24 -21.86 -10.66
C ASP A 89 6.91 -22.93 -9.59
N THR A 90 7.13 -24.21 -9.91
CA THR A 90 6.97 -25.33 -8.97
C THR A 90 7.95 -25.23 -7.80
N VAL A 91 9.22 -24.92 -8.07
CA VAL A 91 10.26 -24.74 -7.04
C VAL A 91 10.00 -23.48 -6.23
N ILE A 92 9.60 -22.37 -6.87
CA ILE A 92 9.23 -21.12 -6.16
C ILE A 92 8.05 -21.36 -5.21
N THR A 93 7.05 -22.13 -5.65
CA THR A 93 5.88 -22.47 -4.83
C THR A 93 6.25 -23.35 -3.66
N SER A 94 7.04 -24.41 -3.88
CA SER A 94 7.57 -25.26 -2.81
C SER A 94 8.40 -24.47 -1.80
N LEU A 95 9.30 -23.60 -2.27
CA LEU A 95 10.10 -22.72 -1.42
C LEU A 95 9.22 -21.82 -0.56
N ALA A 96 8.16 -21.24 -1.14
CA ALA A 96 7.24 -20.38 -0.40
C ALA A 96 6.48 -21.13 0.69
N LEU A 97 6.07 -22.38 0.45
CA LEU A 97 5.41 -23.23 1.44
C LEU A 97 6.37 -23.58 2.59
N GLN A 98 7.60 -23.98 2.28
CA GLN A 98 8.61 -24.27 3.30
C GLN A 98 8.94 -23.03 4.17
N VAL A 99 8.98 -21.84 3.56
CA VAL A 99 9.13 -20.57 4.30
C VAL A 99 7.93 -20.33 5.24
N LEU A 100 6.71 -20.63 4.81
CA LEU A 100 5.52 -20.50 5.66
C LEU A 100 5.55 -21.49 6.82
N GLU A 101 5.89 -22.75 6.56
CA GLU A 101 6.03 -23.80 7.58
C GLU A 101 7.11 -23.45 8.62
N PHE A 102 8.26 -22.96 8.16
CA PHE A 102 9.33 -22.49 9.03
C PHE A 102 8.84 -21.35 9.94
N ASN A 103 8.13 -20.36 9.37
CA ASN A 103 7.62 -19.22 10.13
C ASN A 103 6.56 -19.66 11.18
N ASN A 104 5.72 -20.63 10.85
CA ASN A 104 4.73 -21.17 11.79
C ASN A 104 5.38 -21.96 12.93
N SER A 105 6.42 -22.74 12.63
CA SER A 105 7.14 -23.56 13.61
C SER A 105 8.13 -22.75 14.46
N ASN A 106 8.49 -21.54 14.03
CA ASN A 106 9.46 -20.69 14.72
C ASN A 106 8.92 -19.27 14.96
N PRO A 107 7.92 -19.12 15.86
CA PRO A 107 7.30 -17.83 16.16
C PRO A 107 8.30 -16.79 16.70
N GLN A 108 9.42 -17.21 17.27
CA GLN A 108 10.50 -16.33 17.74
C GLN A 108 11.15 -15.50 16.62
N PHE A 109 11.09 -15.94 15.36
CA PHE A 109 11.57 -15.16 14.22
C PHE A 109 10.50 -14.25 13.63
N LYS A 110 9.26 -14.28 14.12
CA LYS A 110 8.16 -13.47 13.60
C LYS A 110 8.52 -12.00 13.69
N VAL A 111 8.81 -11.40 12.54
CA VAL A 111 9.06 -9.97 12.45
C VAL A 111 7.72 -9.29 12.74
N LEU A 112 7.64 -8.58 13.86
CA LEU A 112 6.50 -7.73 14.17
C LEU A 112 6.36 -6.73 13.02
N PRO A 113 5.23 -6.72 12.29
CA PRO A 113 5.09 -5.77 11.21
C PRO A 113 4.95 -4.38 11.84
N GLU A 114 5.76 -3.43 11.36
CA GLU A 114 5.66 -2.05 11.83
C GLU A 114 4.35 -1.43 11.36
N LEU A 115 3.72 -0.64 12.25
CA LEU A 115 2.61 0.22 11.85
C LEU A 115 3.06 1.12 10.70
N PRO A 116 2.26 1.24 9.63
CA PRO A 116 2.59 2.12 8.52
C PRO A 116 2.72 3.56 9.03
N LYS A 117 3.74 4.26 8.55
CA LYS A 117 3.97 5.67 8.83
C LYS A 117 3.50 6.48 7.64
N PHE A 118 2.68 7.50 7.92
CA PHE A 118 2.15 8.39 6.91
C PHE A 118 2.86 9.74 6.98
N LYS A 119 3.16 10.29 5.81
CA LYS A 119 3.68 11.66 5.67
C LYS A 119 2.52 12.65 5.63
N ASP A 120 2.75 13.85 6.11
CA ASP A 120 1.78 14.94 5.96
C ASP A 120 1.73 15.35 4.48
N VAL A 121 0.53 15.63 3.99
CA VAL A 121 0.26 15.97 2.58
C VAL A 121 -0.59 17.24 2.52
N GLU A 122 -0.29 18.11 1.55
CA GLU A 122 -1.08 19.30 1.29
C GLU A 122 -2.37 18.95 0.53
N LEU A 123 -3.45 19.66 0.88
CA LEU A 123 -4.70 19.58 0.13
C LEU A 123 -4.55 20.20 -1.27
N PRO A 124 -5.46 19.88 -2.20
CA PRO A 124 -5.47 20.50 -3.51
C PRO A 124 -5.40 22.03 -3.44
N LYS A 125 -4.76 22.65 -4.43
CA LYS A 125 -4.64 24.11 -4.51
C LYS A 125 -6.03 24.77 -4.37
N GLY A 126 -6.12 25.79 -3.53
CA GLY A 126 -7.34 26.54 -3.29
C GLY A 126 -8.41 25.80 -2.47
N ALA A 127 -8.12 24.59 -1.98
CA ALA A 127 -9.05 23.86 -1.13
C ALA A 127 -9.18 24.52 0.25
N LYS A 128 -10.42 24.78 0.65
CA LYS A 128 -10.80 25.23 2.00
C LYS A 128 -12.01 24.43 2.48
N PRO A 129 -12.31 24.43 3.79
CA PRO A 129 -13.54 23.86 4.30
C PRO A 129 -14.74 24.39 3.52
N ILE A 130 -15.67 23.51 3.17
CA ILE A 130 -16.79 23.85 2.29
C ILE A 130 -17.66 24.97 2.89
N THR A 131 -17.72 25.05 4.22
CA THR A 131 -18.45 26.06 5.00
C THR A 131 -17.81 27.45 4.96
N GLU A 132 -16.56 27.59 4.53
CA GLU A 132 -15.88 28.89 4.40
C GLU A 132 -16.18 29.61 3.09
N PHE A 133 -16.81 28.95 2.12
CA PHE A 133 -17.15 29.56 0.85
C PHE A 133 -18.53 30.21 0.89
N SER A 134 -18.65 31.38 0.26
CA SER A 134 -19.95 31.95 -0.05
C SER A 134 -20.63 31.14 -1.15
N ASP A 135 -21.95 31.01 -1.04
CA ASP A 135 -22.78 30.31 -2.03
C ASP A 135 -22.54 30.86 -3.44
N ASN A 136 -22.32 29.95 -4.37
CA ASN A 136 -22.20 30.23 -5.78
C ASN A 136 -22.67 29.02 -6.60
N ASN A 137 -23.03 29.25 -7.87
CA ASN A 137 -23.60 28.22 -8.74
C ASN A 137 -22.76 26.93 -8.88
N LEU A 138 -21.44 26.98 -8.67
CA LEU A 138 -20.59 25.79 -8.73
C LEU A 138 -20.63 25.02 -7.41
N LEU A 139 -20.54 25.72 -6.28
CA LEU A 139 -20.65 25.15 -4.95
C LEU A 139 -22.04 24.55 -4.72
N THR A 140 -23.12 25.22 -5.15
CA THR A 140 -24.49 24.70 -5.03
C THR A 140 -24.63 23.32 -5.66
N LYS A 141 -23.99 23.07 -6.81
CA LYS A 141 -24.00 21.74 -7.45
C LYS A 141 -23.31 20.66 -6.60
N VAL A 142 -22.26 21.03 -5.87
CA VAL A 142 -21.56 20.13 -4.94
C VAL A 142 -22.45 19.82 -3.74
N LEU A 143 -23.11 20.84 -3.18
CA LEU A 143 -24.06 20.68 -2.07
C LEU A 143 -25.28 19.84 -2.49
N ASP A 144 -25.82 20.05 -3.69
CA ASP A 144 -26.88 19.20 -4.25
C ASP A 144 -26.42 17.76 -4.38
N TYR A 145 -25.19 17.52 -4.88
CA TYR A 145 -24.61 16.18 -4.93
C TYR A 145 -24.49 15.55 -3.54
N MET A 146 -24.01 16.29 -2.54
CA MET A 146 -23.94 15.82 -1.15
C MET A 146 -25.33 15.39 -0.65
N LYS A 147 -26.35 16.21 -0.91
CA LYS A 147 -27.73 15.90 -0.55
C LYS A 147 -28.24 14.62 -1.23
N THR A 148 -27.95 14.40 -2.51
CA THR A 148 -28.30 13.13 -3.19
C THR A 148 -27.59 11.91 -2.60
N ARG A 149 -26.47 12.12 -1.90
CA ARG A 149 -25.70 11.11 -1.18
C ARG A 149 -26.03 11.03 0.31
N GLN A 150 -27.03 11.79 0.76
CA GLN A 150 -27.45 11.90 2.16
C GLN A 150 -26.32 12.38 3.08
N LEU A 151 -25.44 13.24 2.57
CA LEU A 151 -24.36 13.88 3.33
C LEU A 151 -24.75 15.31 3.70
N ASN A 152 -24.48 15.68 4.94
CA ASN A 152 -24.55 17.03 5.48
C ASN A 152 -23.13 17.60 5.62
N VAL A 153 -23.00 18.93 5.59
CA VAL A 153 -21.71 19.60 5.75
C VAL A 153 -21.07 19.41 7.13
N GLU A 154 -21.87 18.97 8.11
CA GLU A 154 -21.47 18.71 9.50
C GLU A 154 -20.98 17.28 9.71
N ASP A 155 -21.28 16.34 8.80
CA ASP A 155 -20.96 14.91 8.99
C ASP A 155 -19.45 14.66 8.92
N TYR A 156 -18.71 15.53 8.23
CA TYR A 156 -17.27 15.44 8.09
C TYR A 156 -16.66 16.79 7.71
N ASN A 157 -15.36 16.95 7.88
CA ASN A 157 -14.62 18.14 7.41
C ASN A 157 -14.48 18.10 5.89
N PHE A 158 -15.56 18.37 5.16
CA PHE A 158 -15.56 18.44 3.70
C PHE A 158 -14.86 19.69 3.20
N TYR A 159 -14.13 19.56 2.09
CA TYR A 159 -13.44 20.65 1.43
C TYR A 159 -13.95 20.84 0.01
N TRP A 160 -13.76 22.05 -0.51
CA TRP A 160 -14.02 22.39 -1.90
C TRP A 160 -12.97 23.38 -2.41
N SER A 161 -12.75 23.42 -3.73
CA SER A 161 -11.85 24.36 -4.38
C SER A 161 -12.47 24.89 -5.68
N PRO A 162 -12.44 26.20 -5.95
CA PRO A 162 -12.94 26.78 -7.19
C PRO A 162 -12.00 26.57 -8.40
N GLU A 163 -10.81 26.02 -8.17
CA GLU A 163 -9.82 25.76 -9.22
C GLU A 163 -10.36 24.80 -10.29
N LEU A 164 -9.95 25.01 -11.55
CA LEU A 164 -10.52 24.34 -12.73
C LEU A 164 -10.56 22.80 -12.62
N GLY A 165 -9.57 22.19 -11.96
CA GLY A 165 -9.48 20.73 -11.79
C GLY A 165 -10.35 20.15 -10.67
N TYR A 166 -10.89 21.00 -9.77
CA TYR A 166 -11.56 20.58 -8.54
C TYR A 166 -12.95 21.21 -8.34
N ARG A 167 -13.30 22.24 -9.10
CA ARG A 167 -14.58 22.97 -8.99
C ARG A 167 -15.82 22.09 -9.14
N ASP A 168 -15.73 20.97 -9.84
CA ASP A 168 -16.80 19.97 -10.02
C ASP A 168 -16.59 18.72 -9.14
N ARG A 169 -15.88 18.86 -8.01
CA ARG A 169 -15.53 17.75 -7.13
C ARG A 169 -15.76 18.08 -5.65
N LEU A 170 -16.26 17.11 -4.91
CA LEU A 170 -16.26 17.12 -3.44
C LEU A 170 -14.92 16.59 -2.93
N ILE A 171 -14.19 17.36 -2.13
CA ILE A 171 -12.89 16.97 -1.58
C ILE A 171 -13.10 16.41 -0.16
N ILE A 172 -12.58 15.22 0.08
CA ILE A 172 -12.60 14.51 1.35
C ILE A 172 -11.15 14.34 1.80
N PRO A 173 -10.69 15.05 2.84
CA PRO A 173 -9.36 14.88 3.41
C PRO A 173 -9.22 13.54 4.14
N PHE A 174 -8.02 12.99 4.15
CA PHE A 174 -7.67 11.78 4.89
C PHE A 174 -6.86 12.15 6.13
N TYR A 175 -7.39 11.83 7.30
CA TYR A 175 -6.70 12.08 8.56
C TYR A 175 -6.04 10.82 9.12
N HIS A 176 -4.89 11.03 9.73
CA HIS A 176 -4.25 10.08 10.63
C HIS A 176 -3.55 10.85 11.75
N ASN A 177 -3.84 10.53 13.00
CA ASN A 177 -3.42 11.32 14.17
C ASN A 177 -3.73 12.83 14.02
N LYS A 178 -4.91 13.17 13.50
CA LYS A 178 -5.41 14.54 13.26
C LYS A 178 -4.61 15.34 12.22
N LYS A 179 -3.72 14.69 11.47
CA LYS A 179 -2.94 15.30 10.39
C LYS A 179 -3.46 14.85 9.03
N VAL A 180 -3.45 15.75 8.05
CA VAL A 180 -3.82 15.40 6.67
C VAL A 180 -2.70 14.59 6.06
N VAL A 181 -3.00 13.34 5.68
CA VAL A 181 -2.04 12.40 5.08
C VAL A 181 -2.43 11.99 3.65
N GLY A 182 -3.48 12.60 3.12
CA GLY A 182 -3.97 12.37 1.78
C GLY A 182 -5.34 13.01 1.59
N TRP A 183 -5.94 12.76 0.44
CA TRP A 183 -7.28 13.25 0.12
C TRP A 183 -7.86 12.51 -1.08
N THR A 184 -9.17 12.61 -1.26
CA THR A 184 -9.83 12.28 -2.52
C THR A 184 -10.79 13.36 -2.96
N ALA A 185 -10.89 13.59 -4.26
CA ALA A 185 -11.79 14.53 -4.90
C ALA A 185 -12.78 13.76 -5.81
N ARG A 186 -14.00 13.56 -5.31
CA ARG A 186 -15.09 12.86 -5.99
C ARG A 186 -15.75 13.77 -7.01
N LYS A 187 -15.72 13.41 -8.29
CA LYS A 187 -16.47 14.12 -9.36
C LYS A 187 -17.98 14.05 -9.10
N ILE A 188 -18.65 15.19 -9.07
CA ILE A 188 -20.10 15.27 -8.86
C ILE A 188 -20.90 14.99 -10.13
N THR A 189 -20.27 15.23 -11.29
CA THR A 189 -20.84 14.99 -12.62
C THR A 189 -20.40 13.65 -13.20
N ASN A 190 -21.10 13.20 -14.24
CA ASN A 190 -20.67 12.04 -15.02
C ASN A 190 -19.32 12.32 -15.70
N GLY A 191 -18.43 11.33 -15.67
CA GLY A 191 -17.14 11.40 -16.34
C GLY A 191 -16.05 10.67 -15.57
N ARG A 192 -14.89 10.52 -16.23
CA ARG A 192 -13.70 9.87 -15.68
C ARG A 192 -12.55 10.88 -15.52
N PRO A 193 -11.68 10.70 -14.51
CA PRO A 193 -11.78 9.72 -13.44
C PRO A 193 -12.82 10.13 -12.37
N LYS A 194 -13.50 9.10 -11.81
CA LYS A 194 -14.54 9.23 -10.77
C LYS A 194 -14.00 9.89 -9.50
N TYR A 195 -12.75 9.57 -9.16
CA TYR A 195 -11.99 10.10 -8.04
C TYR A 195 -10.61 10.56 -8.54
N LEU A 196 -10.14 11.70 -8.03
CA LEU A 196 -8.71 12.04 -8.01
C LEU A 196 -8.25 11.84 -6.57
N SER A 197 -7.18 11.10 -6.33
CA SER A 197 -6.79 10.77 -4.96
C SER A 197 -5.28 10.83 -4.79
N GLU A 198 -4.85 11.36 -3.66
CA GLU A 198 -3.50 11.23 -3.13
C GLU A 198 -3.60 10.31 -1.91
N GLN A 199 -3.20 9.04 -2.06
CA GLN A 199 -3.32 8.02 -1.02
C GLN A 199 -1.99 7.33 -0.76
N GLN A 200 -1.60 7.24 0.50
CA GLN A 200 -0.41 6.51 0.91
C GLN A 200 -0.70 5.02 1.11
N PRO A 201 0.23 4.11 0.72
CA PRO A 201 0.05 2.68 0.92
C PRO A 201 -0.22 2.32 2.38
N GLY A 202 -1.20 1.44 2.61
CA GLY A 202 -1.54 0.98 3.95
C GLY A 202 -2.52 1.88 4.69
N TYR A 203 -2.90 3.04 4.15
CA TYR A 203 -3.89 3.92 4.77
C TYR A 203 -5.28 3.27 4.86
N VAL A 204 -5.97 3.51 5.98
CA VAL A 204 -7.38 3.16 6.21
C VAL A 204 -8.09 4.44 6.63
N PHE A 205 -9.15 4.77 5.91
CA PHE A 205 -9.93 5.98 6.15
C PHE A 205 -10.70 5.89 7.48
N ASN A 206 -10.83 7.04 8.16
CA ASN A 206 -11.61 7.23 9.39
C ASN A 206 -11.16 6.44 10.64
N LEU A 207 -9.91 5.95 10.68
CA LEU A 207 -9.35 5.32 11.88
C LEU A 207 -9.38 6.24 13.11
N ASP A 208 -9.08 7.54 12.92
CA ASP A 208 -9.02 8.53 14.00
C ASP A 208 -10.36 8.73 14.72
N ALA A 209 -11.48 8.44 14.06
CA ALA A 209 -12.83 8.55 14.65
C ALA A 209 -13.20 7.34 15.53
N GLN A 210 -12.44 6.24 15.46
CA GLN A 210 -12.76 4.99 16.15
C GLN A 210 -12.29 5.00 17.60
N ASP A 211 -12.97 5.77 18.44
CA ASP A 211 -12.61 5.95 19.85
C ASP A 211 -12.91 4.73 20.75
N TYR A 212 -12.57 4.85 22.05
CA TYR A 212 -12.74 3.77 23.03
C TYR A 212 -14.19 3.37 23.30
N ARG A 213 -15.18 4.23 22.98
CA ARG A 213 -16.61 3.97 23.19
C ARG A 213 -17.19 3.02 22.15
N ARG A 214 -16.54 2.91 20.99
CA ARG A 214 -16.92 1.96 19.93
C ARG A 214 -16.62 0.52 20.36
N ILE A 215 -17.60 -0.37 20.30
CA ILE A 215 -17.42 -1.79 20.68
C ILE A 215 -16.78 -2.61 19.55
N PHE A 216 -17.16 -2.29 18.31
CA PHE A 216 -16.66 -2.89 17.08
C PHE A 216 -16.41 -1.80 16.04
N VAL A 217 -15.69 -2.16 14.97
CA VAL A 217 -15.39 -1.29 13.84
C VAL A 217 -16.02 -1.90 12.60
N ILE A 218 -16.81 -1.12 11.87
CA ILE A 218 -17.31 -1.51 10.55
C ILE A 218 -16.26 -1.13 9.50
N LEU A 219 -16.05 -1.99 8.52
CA LEU A 219 -15.12 -1.77 7.41
C LEU A 219 -15.86 -1.86 6.08
N VAL A 220 -15.84 -0.77 5.32
CA VAL A 220 -16.44 -0.65 3.98
C VAL A 220 -15.37 -0.34 2.92
N GLU A 221 -15.78 -0.23 1.65
CA GLU A 221 -14.86 0.03 0.54
C GLU A 221 -14.58 1.54 0.34
N GLY A 222 -15.62 2.37 0.42
CA GLY A 222 -15.59 3.78 0.06
C GLY A 222 -15.65 4.75 1.24
N PRO A 223 -15.04 5.95 1.12
CA PRO A 223 -15.03 6.93 2.20
C PRO A 223 -16.40 7.58 2.42
N ILE A 224 -17.25 7.67 1.40
CA ILE A 224 -18.60 8.23 1.51
C ILE A 224 -19.47 7.31 2.38
N ASP A 225 -19.43 6.01 2.10
CA ASP A 225 -20.17 5.02 2.89
C ASP A 225 -19.64 4.99 4.31
N ALA A 226 -18.32 5.09 4.50
CA ALA A 226 -17.71 5.19 5.82
C ALA A 226 -18.20 6.39 6.63
N ILE A 227 -18.30 7.58 6.03
CA ILE A 227 -18.84 8.76 6.71
C ILE A 227 -20.29 8.55 7.14
N ASN A 228 -21.13 8.00 6.25
CA ASN A 228 -22.56 7.82 6.51
C ASN A 228 -22.89 6.92 7.72
N ILE A 229 -22.04 5.94 8.03
CA ILE A 229 -22.26 4.97 9.12
C ILE A 229 -21.17 5.00 10.19
N ASP A 230 -20.32 6.03 10.18
CA ASP A 230 -19.13 6.18 11.03
C ASP A 230 -18.23 4.92 11.06
N ALA A 231 -17.99 4.36 9.87
CA ALA A 231 -17.14 3.19 9.64
C ALA A 231 -15.74 3.59 9.19
N CYS A 232 -14.86 2.61 9.05
CA CYS A 232 -13.57 2.73 8.36
C CYS A 232 -13.71 2.34 6.88
N ALA A 233 -12.85 2.88 6.00
CA ALA A 233 -12.80 2.44 4.60
C ALA A 233 -11.41 1.98 4.13
N LEU A 234 -11.38 0.91 3.33
CA LEU A 234 -10.16 0.38 2.71
C LEU A 234 -9.66 1.22 1.54
N MET A 235 -10.55 1.96 0.88
CA MET A 235 -10.26 2.70 -0.34
C MET A 235 -9.82 1.78 -1.50
N GLY A 236 -10.40 0.58 -1.57
CA GLY A 236 -10.12 -0.46 -2.56
C GLY A 236 -10.81 -1.78 -2.21
N SER A 237 -10.74 -2.76 -3.12
CA SER A 237 -11.45 -4.05 -3.02
C SER A 237 -10.71 -5.12 -2.21
N GLU A 238 -9.41 -4.94 -1.93
CA GLU A 238 -8.59 -5.92 -1.21
C GLU A 238 -7.97 -5.33 0.06
N VAL A 239 -8.01 -6.11 1.15
CA VAL A 239 -7.33 -5.75 2.41
C VAL A 239 -5.85 -6.06 2.29
N ARG A 240 -4.99 -5.05 2.47
CA ARG A 240 -3.53 -5.22 2.53
C ARG A 240 -3.07 -5.53 3.96
N ASP A 241 -1.96 -6.25 4.09
CA ASP A 241 -1.36 -6.59 5.41
C ASP A 241 -1.17 -5.36 6.33
N GLN A 242 -0.75 -4.22 5.78
CA GLN A 242 -0.57 -2.98 6.54
C GLN A 242 -1.90 -2.38 7.03
N GLN A 243 -2.96 -2.49 6.24
CA GLN A 243 -4.30 -2.03 6.61
C GLN A 243 -4.88 -2.92 7.70
N ALA A 244 -4.73 -4.25 7.55
CA ALA A 244 -5.12 -5.21 8.57
C ALA A 244 -4.40 -4.94 9.90
N LEU A 245 -3.12 -4.57 9.86
CA LEU A 245 -2.38 -4.24 11.07
C LEU A 245 -2.92 -2.98 11.76
N LEU A 246 -3.20 -1.91 11.01
CA LEU A 246 -3.81 -0.71 11.57
C LEU A 246 -5.18 -1.00 12.20
N LEU A 247 -6.04 -1.73 11.49
CA LEU A 247 -7.36 -2.09 12.00
C LEU A 247 -7.25 -2.93 13.27
N ASN A 248 -6.36 -3.92 13.30
CA ASN A 248 -6.12 -4.75 14.48
C ASN A 248 -5.52 -3.95 15.65
N SER A 249 -4.80 -2.85 15.39
CA SER A 249 -4.25 -1.99 16.44
C SER A 249 -5.33 -1.27 17.26
N LEU A 250 -6.55 -1.14 16.72
CA LEU A 250 -7.70 -0.63 17.47
C LEU A 250 -8.16 -1.59 18.58
N ASN A 251 -7.72 -2.85 18.55
CA ASN A 251 -8.10 -3.90 19.48
C ASN A 251 -9.63 -4.06 19.61
N LYS A 252 -10.33 -4.00 18.47
CA LYS A 252 -11.78 -4.11 18.34
C LYS A 252 -12.12 -5.21 17.34
N GLN A 253 -13.32 -5.78 17.47
CA GLN A 253 -13.84 -6.68 16.45
C GLN A 253 -14.08 -5.88 15.16
N VAL A 254 -13.53 -6.36 14.05
CA VAL A 254 -13.72 -5.76 12.72
C VAL A 254 -14.84 -6.51 11.99
N ILE A 255 -15.87 -5.78 11.56
CA ILE A 255 -17.01 -6.30 10.78
C ILE A 255 -16.88 -5.75 9.36
N VAL A 256 -16.69 -6.63 8.38
CA VAL A 256 -16.57 -6.23 6.97
C VAL A 256 -17.96 -6.15 6.35
N LEU A 257 -18.26 -5.02 5.70
CA LEU A 257 -19.52 -4.76 5.00
C LEU A 257 -19.20 -4.41 3.53
N PRO A 258 -19.08 -5.42 2.65
CA PRO A 258 -18.74 -5.23 1.24
C PRO A 258 -19.92 -4.71 0.43
N ASP A 259 -19.63 -4.12 -0.74
CA ASP A 259 -20.67 -3.73 -1.69
C ASP A 259 -21.42 -4.98 -2.22
N ARG A 260 -22.70 -4.81 -2.56
CA ARG A 260 -23.55 -5.88 -3.10
C ARG A 260 -23.40 -6.00 -4.62
N ASP A 261 -22.19 -6.06 -5.11
CA ASP A 261 -21.91 -6.30 -6.53
C ASP A 261 -20.97 -7.51 -6.73
N LYS A 262 -20.58 -7.76 -7.98
CA LYS A 262 -19.76 -8.92 -8.36
C LYS A 262 -18.25 -8.60 -8.39
N ALA A 263 -17.84 -7.45 -7.86
CA ALA A 263 -16.47 -6.95 -7.97
C ALA A 263 -15.42 -7.86 -7.31
#